data_AF-A0A2I0EPG7-F1
#
_entry.id   AF-A0A2I0EPG7-F1
#
_cell.length_a   1.000
_cell.length_b   1.000
_cell.length_c   1.000
_cell.angle_alpha   90.00
_cell.angle_beta   90.00
_cell.angle_gamma   90.00
#
_symmetry.space_group_name_H-M   'P 1'
#
loop_
_entity.id
_entity.type
_entity.pdbx_description
1 polymer ?
#
loop_
_entity_poly.entity_id
_entity_poly.type
_entity_poly.pdbx_seq_one_letter_code
_entity_poly.pdbx_strand_id
1 'polypeptide(L)'
;MKIIDYDKLFAEFKPNGYVSEDANTIANMLIYDLCIQPGSNLARFLGVKPCFDNHMAMRIWVQKRLDVSLGYVVEDMCSQLQSELYELLPQSGYGY
;
A
#
# COMPACT_ATOMS: atom_id res chain seq x y z
N MET A 1 -6.20 10.30 -37.08
CA MET A 1 -5.67 10.73 -35.77
C MET A 1 -6.05 9.64 -34.77
N LYS A 2 -5.08 8.94 -34.16
CA LYS A 2 -5.41 7.95 -33.12
C LYS A 2 -5.73 8.73 -31.85
N ILE A 3 -6.96 8.59 -31.34
CA ILE A 3 -7.34 9.13 -30.03
C ILE A 3 -6.72 8.18 -29.01
N ILE A 4 -5.80 8.69 -28.20
CA ILE A 4 -5.22 7.95 -27.10
C ILE A 4 -6.13 8.14 -25.90
N ASP A 5 -6.68 7.05 -25.40
CA ASP A 5 -7.48 7.02 -24.17
C ASP A 5 -6.53 6.89 -22.98
N TYR A 6 -6.24 8.02 -22.33
CA TYR A 6 -5.31 8.08 -21.20
C TYR A 6 -5.84 7.35 -19.97
N ASP A 7 -7.15 7.35 -19.74
CA ASP A 7 -7.75 6.67 -18.60
C ASP A 7 -7.64 5.15 -18.76
N LYS A 8 -7.88 4.66 -19.98
CA LYS A 8 -7.67 3.26 -20.31
C LYS A 8 -6.21 2.85 -20.18
N LEU A 9 -5.27 3.65 -20.69
CA LEU A 9 -3.84 3.37 -20.54
C LEU A 9 -3.39 3.41 -19.07
N PHE A 10 -3.91 4.36 -18.28
CA PHE A 10 -3.57 4.48 -16.86
C PHE A 10 -4.07 3.27 -16.06
N ALA A 11 -5.28 2.80 -16.35
CA ALA A 11 -5.84 1.59 -15.76
C ALA A 11 -5.16 0.30 -16.24
N GLU A 12 -4.75 0.24 -17.51
CA GLU A 12 -4.11 -0.93 -18.13
C GLU A 12 -2.65 -1.10 -17.68
N PHE A 13 -1.89 -0.01 -17.63
CA PHE A 13 -0.46 -0.06 -17.32
C PHE A 13 -0.14 0.14 -15.83
N LYS A 14 -1.13 0.56 -15.01
CA LYS A 14 -1.02 0.81 -13.56
C LYS A 14 0.38 1.29 -13.18
N PRO A 15 0.74 2.55 -13.49
CA PRO A 15 2.08 3.06 -13.20
C PRO A 15 2.43 2.78 -11.73
N ASN A 16 3.72 2.67 -11.40
CA ASN A 16 4.16 2.27 -10.06
C ASN A 16 3.63 3.12 -8.88
N GLY A 17 2.97 4.25 -9.16
CA GLY A 17 2.29 5.14 -8.22
C GLY A 17 0.76 5.07 -8.26
N TYR A 18 0.16 4.12 -9.00
CA TYR A 18 -1.29 3.94 -9.07
C TYR A 18 -1.82 3.46 -7.72
N VAL A 19 -2.86 4.13 -7.23
CA VAL A 19 -3.54 3.80 -5.98
C VAL A 19 -5.03 3.98 -6.23
N SER A 20 -5.81 2.93 -6.01
CA SER A 20 -7.28 2.97 -6.02
C SER A 20 -7.83 3.65 -4.77
N GLU A 21 -9.09 4.06 -4.81
CA GLU A 21 -9.76 4.68 -3.66
C GLU A 21 -9.80 3.73 -2.44
N ASP A 22 -10.06 2.44 -2.67
CA ASP A 22 -10.03 1.40 -1.64
C ASP A 22 -8.62 1.26 -1.04
N ALA A 23 -7.59 1.17 -1.88
CA ALA A 23 -6.21 1.08 -1.41
C ALA A 23 -5.80 2.30 -0.59
N ASN A 24 -6.23 3.49 -1.01
CA ASN A 24 -5.98 4.72 -0.26
C ASN A 24 -6.70 4.70 1.10
N THR A 25 -7.95 4.25 1.13
CA THR A 25 -8.76 4.17 2.36
C THR A 25 -8.14 3.20 3.37
N ILE A 26 -7.84 1.97 2.95
CA ILE A 26 -7.19 0.96 3.80
C ILE A 26 -5.82 1.45 4.27
N ALA A 27 -5.01 2.02 3.36
CA ALA A 27 -3.70 2.54 3.73
C ALA A 27 -3.79 3.68 4.75
N ASN A 28 -4.78 4.58 4.65
CA ASN A 28 -4.95 5.65 5.63
C ASN A 28 -5.37 5.10 7.01
N MET A 29 -6.21 4.07 7.06
CA MET A 29 -6.54 3.37 8.31
C MET A 29 -5.27 2.78 8.93
N LEU A 30 -4.48 2.02 8.16
CA LEU A 30 -3.24 1.41 8.64
C LEU A 30 -2.19 2.44 9.08
N ILE A 31 -2.06 3.56 8.35
CA ILE A 31 -1.15 4.66 8.71
C ILE A 31 -1.55 5.25 10.06
N TYR A 32 -2.85 5.47 10.26
CA TYR A 32 -3.38 6.02 11.50
C TYR A 32 -3.21 5.04 12.67
N ASP A 33 -3.65 3.79 12.49
CA ASP A 33 -3.66 2.77 13.55
C ASP A 33 -2.24 2.38 13.98
N LEU A 34 -1.29 2.33 13.05
CA LEU A 34 0.11 1.99 13.33
C LEU A 34 0.98 3.23 13.61
N CYS A 35 0.37 4.42 13.70
CA CYS A 35 1.08 5.69 13.90
C CYS A 35 2.28 5.88 12.94
N ILE A 36 2.12 5.50 11.66
CA ILE A 36 3.22 5.55 10.68
C ILE A 36 3.62 7.00 10.43
N GLN A 37 4.82 7.35 10.85
CA GLN A 37 5.33 8.70 10.67
C GLN A 37 5.63 9.01 9.21
N PRO A 38 5.36 10.25 8.75
CA PRO A 38 5.85 10.73 7.48
C PRO A 38 7.38 10.69 7.51
N GLY A 39 7.98 10.02 6.53
CA GLY A 39 9.41 9.77 6.51
C GLY A 39 9.80 8.84 5.38
N SER A 40 11.00 8.30 5.47
CA SER A 40 11.54 7.34 4.51
C SER A 40 11.97 6.05 5.21
N ASN A 41 12.27 5.02 4.41
CA ASN A 41 12.73 3.67 4.80
C ASN A 41 11.67 2.56 4.86
N LEU A 42 10.39 2.87 5.04
CA LEU A 42 9.34 1.83 5.06
C LEU A 42 9.22 1.13 3.69
N ALA A 43 9.47 1.87 2.61
CA ALA A 43 9.46 1.34 1.24
C ALA A 43 10.32 0.07 1.05
N ARG A 44 11.47 0.01 1.73
CA ARG A 44 12.38 -1.13 1.64
C ARG A 44 11.81 -2.39 2.29
N PHE A 45 11.16 -2.23 3.45
CA PHE A 45 10.52 -3.34 4.16
C PHE A 45 9.30 -3.86 3.41
N LEU A 46 8.54 -2.96 2.76
CA LEU A 46 7.36 -3.30 1.99
C LEU A 46 7.66 -3.82 0.57
N GLY A 47 8.93 -3.89 0.15
CA GLY A 47 9.29 -4.33 -1.21
C GLY A 47 8.73 -3.42 -2.31
N VAL A 48 8.59 -2.12 -2.02
CA VAL A 48 8.18 -1.09 -2.99
C VAL A 48 9.37 -0.20 -3.33
N LYS A 49 9.23 0.67 -4.34
CA LYS A 49 10.36 1.49 -4.79
C LYS A 49 10.81 2.43 -3.66
N PRO A 50 12.12 2.55 -3.42
CA PRO A 50 12.66 3.34 -2.31
C PRO A 50 12.46 4.85 -2.48
N CYS A 51 12.02 5.31 -3.66
CA CYS A 51 11.67 6.71 -3.91
C CYS A 51 10.36 7.15 -3.25
N PHE A 52 9.56 6.21 -2.73
CA PHE A 52 8.32 6.51 -2.04
C PHE A 52 8.58 6.81 -0.56
N ASP A 53 7.94 7.87 -0.05
CA ASP A 53 7.82 8.10 1.38
C ASP A 53 7.02 6.98 2.06
N ASN A 54 7.01 6.93 3.38
CA ASN A 54 6.37 5.87 4.14
C ASN A 54 4.86 5.74 3.85
N HIS A 55 4.16 6.86 3.63
CA HIS A 55 2.72 6.86 3.39
C HIS A 55 2.41 6.38 1.97
N MET A 56 3.14 6.86 0.98
CA MET A 56 3.03 6.43 -0.40
C MET A 56 3.48 4.98 -0.57
N ALA A 57 4.52 4.56 0.16
CA ALA A 57 4.95 3.18 0.21
C ALA A 57 3.85 2.26 0.76
N MET A 58 3.17 2.68 1.83
CA MET A 58 2.03 1.96 2.38
C MET A 58 0.91 1.84 1.35
N ARG A 59 0.51 2.95 0.72
CA ARG A 59 -0.55 2.98 -0.30
C ARG A 59 -0.26 2.05 -1.48
N ILE A 60 0.97 2.05 -1.98
CA ILE A 60 1.37 1.17 -3.10
C ILE A 60 1.46 -0.28 -2.67
N TRP A 61 1.92 -0.55 -1.45
CA TRP A 61 1.93 -1.90 -0.91
C TRP A 61 0.51 -2.46 -0.76
N VAL A 62 -0.43 -1.68 -0.19
CA VAL A 62 -1.84 -2.05 -0.12
C VAL A 62 -2.41 -2.28 -1.52
N GLN A 63 -2.17 -1.37 -2.48
CA GLN A 63 -2.65 -1.53 -3.85
C GLN A 63 -2.19 -2.85 -4.48
N LYS A 64 -0.91 -3.23 -4.33
CA LYS A 64 -0.40 -4.51 -4.83
C LYS A 64 -1.12 -5.71 -4.22
N ARG A 65 -1.55 -5.61 -2.96
CA ARG A 65 -2.29 -6.69 -2.28
C ARG A 65 -3.73 -6.78 -2.77
N LEU A 66 -4.37 -5.62 -3.02
CA LEU A 66 -5.69 -5.58 -3.64
C LEU A 66 -5.66 -6.09 -5.07
N ASP A 67 -4.61 -5.80 -5.84
CA ASP A 67 -4.48 -6.29 -7.22
C ASP A 67 -4.40 -7.83 -7.30
N VAL A 68 -3.96 -8.50 -6.23
CA VAL A 68 -3.88 -9.97 -6.14
C VAL A 68 -5.16 -10.56 -5.51
N SER A 69 -5.91 -9.77 -4.74
CA SER A 69 -7.11 -10.21 -4.04
C SER A 69 -8.37 -9.98 -4.88
N LEU A 70 -9.11 -11.04 -5.19
CA LEU A 70 -10.37 -10.95 -5.94
C LEU A 70 -11.56 -10.94 -4.96
N GLY A 71 -12.38 -9.88 -5.02
CA GLY A 71 -13.62 -9.79 -4.22
C GLY A 71 -13.40 -9.54 -2.73
N TYR A 72 -12.37 -8.75 -2.37
CA TYR A 72 -12.10 -8.41 -0.98
C TYR A 72 -13.17 -7.50 -0.39
N VAL A 73 -13.35 -7.60 0.93
CA VAL A 73 -14.06 -6.62 1.75
C VAL A 73 -13.01 -5.73 2.42
N VAL A 74 -13.23 -4.41 2.41
CA VAL A 74 -12.26 -3.40 2.89
C VAL A 74 -11.83 -3.67 4.33
N GLU A 75 -12.77 -3.96 5.23
CA GLU A 75 -12.50 -4.18 6.67
C GLU A 75 -11.68 -5.46 6.91
N ASP A 76 -12.07 -6.57 6.27
CA ASP A 76 -11.35 -7.85 6.36
C ASP A 76 -9.94 -7.71 5.81
N MET A 77 -9.80 -7.01 4.68
CA MET A 77 -8.50 -6.77 4.05
C MET A 77 -7.61 -5.90 4.93
N CYS A 78 -8.16 -4.86 5.57
CA CYS A 78 -7.41 -4.03 6.51
C CYS A 78 -6.84 -4.86 7.66
N SER A 79 -7.66 -5.73 8.26
CA SER A 79 -7.25 -6.61 9.36
C SER A 79 -6.16 -7.62 8.94
N GLN A 80 -6.30 -8.20 7.75
CA GLN A 80 -5.29 -9.11 7.18
C GLN A 80 -3.96 -8.41 6.92
N LEU A 81 -4.01 -7.22 6.30
CA LEU A 81 -2.81 -6.45 5.97
C LEU A 81 -2.11 -5.92 7.23
N GLN A 82 -2.85 -5.56 8.27
CA GLN A 82 -2.28 -5.21 9.56
C GLN A 82 -1.49 -6.39 10.15
N SER A 83 -2.05 -7.60 10.09
CA SER A 83 -1.39 -8.82 10.57
C SER A 83 -0.11 -9.11 9.78
N GLU A 84 -0.16 -9.00 8.45
CA GLU A 84 1.01 -9.18 7.59
C GLU A 84 2.11 -8.13 7.86
N LEU A 85 1.73 -6.87 8.13
CA LEU A 85 2.69 -5.84 8.52
C LEU A 85 3.41 -6.16 9.83
N TYR A 86 2.72 -6.74 10.81
CA TYR A 86 3.34 -7.17 12.07
C TYR A 86 4.34 -8.32 11.90
N GLU A 87 4.15 -9.18 10.90
CA GLU A 87 5.11 -10.24 10.56
C GLU A 87 6.31 -9.71 9.78
N LEU A 88 6.09 -8.71 8.92
CA LEU A 88 7.13 -8.13 8.05
C LEU A 88 8.05 -7.15 8.79
N LEU A 89 7.51 -6.37 9.72
CA LEU A 89 8.31 -5.47 10.51
C LEU A 89 9.06 -6.30 11.56
N PRO A 90 10.39 -6.12 11.72
CA PRO A 90 11.10 -6.74 12.81
C PRO A 90 10.35 -6.37 14.08
N GLN A 91 9.88 -7.39 14.82
CA GLN A 91 9.35 -7.21 16.16
C GLN A 91 10.35 -6.31 16.86
N SER A 92 9.98 -5.05 17.12
CA SER A 92 10.82 -4.18 17.92
C SER A 92 10.88 -4.91 19.24
N GLY A 93 11.97 -5.65 19.45
CA GLY A 93 12.14 -6.46 20.64
C GLY A 93 11.91 -5.50 21.78
N TYR A 94 10.82 -5.71 22.51
CA TYR A 94 10.69 -5.19 23.86
C TYR A 94 11.80 -5.90 24.67
N GLY A 95 13.01 -5.41 24.48
CA GLY A 95 14.20 -5.71 25.25
C GLY A 95 14.36 -4.61 26.26
N TYR A 96 13.79 -4.87 27.44
CA TYR A 96 14.00 -4.21 28.74
C TYR A 96 13.37 -2.83 28.96
#